data_AF-A0A5C6EQH3-F1
#
_entry.id   AF-A0A5C6EQH3-F1
#
_cell.length_a   1.000
_cell.length_b   1.000
_cell.length_c   1.000
_cell.angle_alpha   90.00
_cell.angle_beta   90.00
_cell.angle_gamma   90.00
#
_symmetry.space_group_name_H-M   'P 1'
#
loop_
_entity.id
_entity.type
_entity.pdbx_description
1 polymer ?
#
loop_
_entity_poly.entity_id
_entity_poly.type
_entity_poly.pdbx_seq_one_letter_code
_entity_poly.pdbx_strand_id
1 'polypeptide(L)'
;MMTARLLAALTGLLILGIPASASPALLWTQYAQANGVLKLTAHTDADPLHPEPATARLLMKISDEWETVAEAEVEPLTAMAAFRVEDWDNRKVFSYRVLCGDSKLEGTIRAEPKAKGGVLKLAVLACIKDEFFPQTNAVQHVIDQDPDLLFFGGDQLYESNAGGEVIYTQSEADIPAAMANVLAKWRKFGLMFKELLKDRPSLIITDDHDVYADDLWGRGGIRMPGNRTTGGYNMEPKWVNLVERVQTWHLPDAAHPGPWGDGILAYYTSLNYGGVSFALLEDRKFKSAPAQVLDAPVSDPDASQMAPNMEVIEWADFDAGKLDQPGLQLLGKSQEDFVRQWANDVFKSGNLAAVLSQSPYANVGNYEPHFGDMDSNGWPQSARDRALRAIAPSKAVMLCGDIYYGTLFQNGIDDWGDGPWTFSVPGFTSNQNRRWKPSVAPQGNAIEGIEGSGNHHDRFGNKLTLVGKADGYKGYGMAFFDKGKREITLDIHLFNDARQPVPDRVPGWPRTIQVE
;
A
#
# COMPACT_ATOMS: atom_id res chain seq x y z
N MET A 1 19.51 -84.42 29.57
CA MET A 1 20.89 -84.06 29.92
C MET A 1 21.32 -82.98 28.93
N MET A 2 21.27 -81.72 29.33
CA MET A 2 22.42 -80.91 29.81
C MET A 2 22.92 -79.99 28.66
N THR A 3 22.54 -78.69 28.68
CA THR A 3 23.35 -77.50 29.08
C THR A 3 24.23 -76.97 27.92
N ALA A 4 24.39 -75.68 27.61
CA ALA A 4 24.37 -74.42 28.37
C ALA A 4 24.08 -73.21 27.42
N ARG A 5 23.20 -72.26 27.79
CA ARG A 5 23.46 -70.86 28.25
C ARG A 5 24.47 -70.01 27.45
N LEU A 6 24.00 -68.88 26.91
CA LEU A 6 24.45 -67.55 27.37
C LEU A 6 23.41 -66.45 27.03
N LEU A 7 23.17 -65.59 28.01
CA LEU A 7 22.36 -64.37 27.97
C LEU A 7 22.96 -63.32 27.04
N ALA A 8 22.12 -62.58 26.31
CA ALA A 8 22.39 -61.21 25.90
C ALA A 8 21.15 -60.36 26.21
N ALA A 9 21.34 -59.37 27.08
CA ALA A 9 20.36 -58.36 27.40
C ALA A 9 20.15 -57.44 26.19
N LEU A 10 18.90 -57.15 25.83
CA LEU A 10 18.57 -55.91 25.12
C LEU A 10 17.59 -55.11 25.97
N THR A 11 18.15 -54.02 26.48
CA THR A 11 17.54 -52.84 27.05
C THR A 11 16.35 -52.36 26.22
N GLY A 12 15.23 -52.12 26.92
CA GLY A 12 14.14 -51.33 26.38
C GLY A 12 14.63 -49.91 26.11
N LEU A 13 14.58 -49.49 24.85
CA LEU A 13 14.49 -48.09 24.51
C LEU A 13 13.01 -47.73 24.56
N LEU A 14 12.62 -47.03 25.63
CA LEU A 14 11.46 -46.15 25.60
C LEU A 14 11.75 -45.16 24.46
N ILE A 15 11.08 -45.31 23.32
CA ILE A 15 10.97 -44.22 22.36
C ILE A 15 10.06 -43.21 23.06
N LEU A 16 10.67 -42.29 23.80
CA LEU A 16 10.05 -41.02 24.14
C LEU A 16 9.60 -40.44 22.80
N GLY A 17 8.29 -40.45 22.57
CA GLY A 17 7.69 -39.77 21.45
C GLY A 17 8.20 -38.34 21.51
N ILE A 18 9.05 -37.97 20.55
CA ILE A 18 9.28 -36.57 20.23
C ILE A 18 7.87 -36.05 19.95
N PRO A 19 7.35 -35.07 20.71
CA PRO A 19 6.07 -34.47 20.35
C PRO A 19 6.19 -34.06 18.89
N ALA A 20 5.24 -34.46 18.04
CA ALA A 20 5.15 -33.91 16.70
C ALA A 20 5.23 -32.39 16.88
N SER A 21 6.25 -31.76 16.31
CA SER A 21 6.40 -30.32 16.49
C SER A 21 5.11 -29.68 16.01
N ALA A 22 4.52 -28.83 16.85
CA ALA A 22 3.20 -28.29 16.56
C ALA A 22 3.33 -27.45 15.29
N SER A 23 2.65 -27.84 14.21
CA SER A 23 2.62 -27.03 13.01
C SER A 23 2.13 -25.62 13.35
N PRO A 24 2.65 -24.58 12.68
CA PRO A 24 2.30 -23.21 13.00
C PRO A 24 0.79 -22.97 12.79
N ALA A 25 0.23 -22.13 13.64
CA ALA A 25 -1.17 -21.72 13.53
C ALA A 25 -1.35 -20.72 12.37
N LEU A 26 -2.39 -20.94 11.58
CA LEU A 26 -2.88 -20.00 10.59
C LEU A 26 -3.54 -18.81 11.30
N LEU A 27 -3.14 -17.60 10.94
CA LEU A 27 -3.63 -16.36 11.56
C LEU A 27 -4.68 -15.66 10.70
N TRP A 28 -4.40 -15.51 9.40
CA TRP A 28 -5.28 -14.85 8.44
C TRP A 28 -4.84 -15.15 6.99
N THR A 29 -5.67 -14.72 6.04
CA THR A 29 -5.46 -14.89 4.59
C THR A 29 -5.76 -13.61 3.83
N GLN A 30 -5.13 -13.46 2.67
CA GLN A 30 -5.45 -12.44 1.67
C GLN A 30 -5.32 -13.03 0.28
N TYR A 31 -6.02 -12.45 -0.69
CA TYR A 31 -5.97 -12.92 -2.07
C TYR A 31 -6.22 -11.80 -3.07
N ALA A 32 -5.76 -12.01 -4.30
CA ALA A 32 -6.28 -11.32 -5.47
C ALA A 32 -6.50 -12.32 -6.60
N GLN A 33 -7.35 -11.95 -7.57
CA GLN A 33 -7.57 -12.72 -8.77
C GLN A 33 -7.43 -11.83 -10.00
N ALA A 34 -6.71 -12.32 -11.00
CA ALA A 34 -6.40 -11.59 -12.23
C ALA A 34 -6.04 -12.56 -13.35
N ASN A 35 -6.47 -12.27 -14.58
CA ASN A 35 -5.98 -12.96 -15.79
C ASN A 35 -6.05 -14.51 -15.72
N GLY A 36 -7.11 -15.06 -15.12
CA GLY A 36 -7.26 -16.52 -14.96
C GLY A 36 -6.38 -17.11 -13.87
N VAL A 37 -5.87 -16.30 -12.94
CA VAL A 37 -5.03 -16.74 -11.82
C VAL A 37 -5.64 -16.26 -10.52
N LEU A 38 -5.74 -17.16 -9.54
CA LEU A 38 -5.94 -16.83 -8.13
C LEU A 38 -4.60 -16.93 -7.42
N LYS A 39 -4.21 -15.88 -6.71
CA LYS A 39 -3.12 -15.93 -5.75
C LYS A 39 -3.67 -15.68 -4.35
N LEU A 40 -3.36 -16.59 -3.44
CA LEU A 40 -3.78 -16.52 -2.04
C LEU A 40 -2.55 -16.72 -1.15
N THR A 41 -2.38 -15.89 -0.13
CA THR A 41 -1.40 -16.11 0.92
C THR A 41 -2.09 -16.45 2.23
N ALA A 42 -1.50 -17.37 2.97
CA ALA A 42 -1.88 -17.68 4.34
C ALA A 42 -0.72 -17.35 5.27
N HIS A 43 -0.96 -16.48 6.23
CA HIS A 43 0.04 -16.00 7.18
C HIS A 43 -0.07 -16.78 8.49
N THR A 44 1.06 -17.16 9.07
CA THR A 44 1.14 -18.02 10.24
C THR A 44 1.88 -17.37 11.42
N ASP A 45 1.86 -18.03 12.56
CA ASP A 45 2.65 -17.68 13.74
C ASP A 45 4.07 -18.29 13.76
N ALA A 46 4.51 -18.94 12.66
CA ALA A 46 5.84 -19.55 12.57
C ALA A 46 6.95 -18.56 12.95
N ASP A 47 7.95 -19.01 13.69
CA ASP A 47 9.04 -18.17 14.18
C ASP A 47 10.24 -18.22 13.22
N PRO A 48 10.59 -17.11 12.53
CA PRO A 48 11.78 -17.06 11.68
C PRO A 48 13.09 -17.38 12.40
N LEU A 49 13.15 -17.21 13.72
CA LEU A 49 14.33 -17.52 14.53
C LEU A 49 14.49 -19.02 14.80
N HIS A 50 13.38 -19.76 14.79
CA HIS A 50 13.33 -21.19 15.07
C HIS A 50 12.50 -21.89 13.99
N PRO A 51 13.00 -21.94 12.75
CA PRO A 51 12.21 -22.38 11.62
C PRO A 51 11.93 -23.89 11.72
N GLU A 52 10.64 -24.23 11.66
CA GLU A 52 10.17 -25.61 11.61
C GLU A 52 9.49 -25.88 10.26
N PRO A 53 9.80 -27.00 9.57
CA PRO A 53 9.13 -27.34 8.32
C PRO A 53 7.62 -27.50 8.53
N ALA A 54 6.84 -26.79 7.72
CA ALA A 54 5.39 -26.93 7.70
C ALA A 54 4.85 -26.79 6.28
N THR A 55 3.74 -27.46 6.01
CA THR A 55 3.03 -27.38 4.74
C THR A 55 1.61 -26.94 5.01
N ALA A 56 1.12 -26.00 4.21
CA ALA A 56 -0.26 -25.58 4.19
C ALA A 56 -0.94 -26.10 2.91
N ARG A 57 -2.22 -26.43 3.01
CA ARG A 57 -3.04 -26.92 1.89
C ARG A 57 -4.22 -25.99 1.69
N LEU A 58 -4.44 -25.55 0.45
CA LEU A 58 -5.61 -24.78 0.04
C LEU A 58 -6.66 -25.75 -0.53
N LEU A 59 -7.84 -25.74 0.07
CA LEU A 59 -8.98 -26.54 -0.35
C LEU A 59 -10.10 -25.63 -0.82
N MET A 60 -10.81 -26.07 -1.85
CA MET A 60 -12.02 -25.43 -2.36
C MET A 60 -13.21 -26.36 -2.16
N LYS A 61 -14.38 -25.79 -1.89
CA LYS A 61 -15.62 -26.56 -1.83
C LYS A 61 -16.20 -26.71 -3.25
N ILE A 62 -16.14 -27.92 -3.80
CA ILE A 62 -16.59 -28.27 -5.16
C ILE A 62 -17.64 -29.39 -5.02
N SER A 63 -18.83 -29.20 -5.59
CA SER A 63 -19.93 -30.19 -5.52
C SER A 63 -20.24 -30.70 -4.10
N ASP A 64 -20.20 -29.79 -3.11
CA ASP A 64 -20.34 -30.05 -1.67
C ASP A 64 -19.20 -30.82 -0.97
N GLU A 65 -18.15 -31.19 -1.69
CA GLU A 65 -16.95 -31.83 -1.14
C GLU A 65 -15.77 -30.85 -1.06
N TRP A 66 -14.85 -31.08 -0.12
CA TRP A 66 -13.62 -30.29 0.00
C TRP A 66 -12.52 -30.96 -0.80
N GLU A 67 -12.03 -30.28 -1.82
CA GLU A 67 -10.94 -30.75 -2.68
C GLU A 67 -9.69 -29.90 -2.48
N THR A 68 -8.52 -30.53 -2.27
CA THR A 68 -7.23 -29.83 -2.28
C THR A 68 -6.91 -29.37 -3.68
N VAL A 69 -6.76 -28.05 -3.88
CA VAL A 69 -6.43 -27.45 -5.17
C VAL A 69 -4.98 -26.98 -5.25
N ALA A 70 -4.32 -26.76 -4.11
CA ALA A 70 -2.91 -26.41 -4.04
C ALA A 70 -2.30 -26.75 -2.67
N GLU A 71 -0.99 -26.98 -2.66
CA GLU A 71 -0.18 -27.14 -1.44
C GLU A 71 1.04 -26.22 -1.54
N ALA A 72 1.47 -25.67 -0.41
CA ALA A 72 2.63 -24.80 -0.33
C ALA A 72 3.36 -24.99 0.99
N GLU A 73 4.69 -24.94 0.98
CA GLU A 73 5.48 -24.84 2.20
C GLU A 73 5.23 -23.49 2.88
N VAL A 74 5.23 -23.49 4.21
CA VAL A 74 5.29 -22.25 4.99
C VAL A 74 6.73 -21.77 4.92
N GLU A 75 6.97 -20.69 4.19
CA GLU A 75 8.32 -20.18 4.01
C GLU A 75 8.84 -19.63 5.35
N PRO A 76 10.00 -20.10 5.85
CA PRO A 76 10.45 -19.82 7.21
C PRO A 76 10.63 -18.35 7.59
N LEU A 77 11.18 -17.52 6.69
CA LEU A 77 11.49 -16.13 7.01
C LEU A 77 10.25 -15.22 6.97
N THR A 78 9.31 -15.53 6.09
CA THR A 78 8.07 -14.78 5.88
C THR A 78 6.90 -15.30 6.72
N ALA A 79 7.04 -16.50 7.31
CA ALA A 79 5.96 -17.20 8.01
C ALA A 79 4.67 -17.25 7.17
N MET A 80 4.83 -17.50 5.87
CA MET A 80 3.77 -17.38 4.88
C MET A 80 3.76 -18.57 3.93
N ALA A 81 2.60 -19.16 3.72
CA ALA A 81 2.35 -20.08 2.62
C ALA A 81 1.69 -19.34 1.46
N ALA A 82 2.21 -19.52 0.24
CA ALA A 82 1.79 -18.77 -0.94
C ALA A 82 1.28 -19.72 -2.02
N PHE A 83 -0.01 -19.60 -2.36
CA PHE A 83 -0.71 -20.48 -3.30
C PHE A 83 -1.00 -19.75 -4.61
N ARG A 84 -0.70 -20.40 -5.73
CA ARG A 84 -1.04 -19.94 -7.07
C ARG A 84 -1.90 -21.01 -7.74
N VAL A 85 -3.11 -20.64 -8.14
CA VAL A 85 -4.05 -21.52 -8.84
C VAL A 85 -4.29 -20.93 -10.23
N GLU A 86 -3.82 -21.64 -11.25
CA GLU A 86 -4.02 -21.31 -12.66
C GLU A 86 -5.41 -21.72 -13.15
N ASP A 87 -5.78 -21.30 -14.36
CA ASP A 87 -7.06 -21.61 -15.00
C ASP A 87 -8.29 -21.27 -14.13
N TRP A 88 -8.15 -20.20 -13.32
CA TRP A 88 -9.12 -19.78 -12.33
C TRP A 88 -10.38 -19.17 -12.96
N ASP A 89 -11.55 -19.70 -12.63
CA ASP A 89 -12.86 -19.19 -13.06
C ASP A 89 -13.37 -18.10 -12.10
N ASN A 90 -12.89 -16.87 -12.30
CA ASN A 90 -13.24 -15.69 -11.51
C ASN A 90 -14.74 -15.31 -11.53
N ARG A 91 -15.61 -15.99 -12.30
CA ARG A 91 -17.05 -15.70 -12.38
C ARG A 91 -17.86 -16.42 -11.31
N LYS A 92 -17.23 -17.32 -10.55
CA LYS A 92 -17.88 -18.17 -9.55
C LYS A 92 -17.46 -17.77 -8.14
N VAL A 93 -18.34 -18.03 -7.19
CA VAL A 93 -18.06 -17.93 -5.77
C VAL A 93 -17.56 -19.29 -5.29
N PHE A 94 -16.46 -19.32 -4.55
CA PHE A 94 -15.93 -20.53 -3.95
C PHE A 94 -15.75 -20.33 -2.45
N SER A 95 -16.32 -21.21 -1.63
CA SER A 95 -15.86 -21.36 -0.25
C SER A 95 -14.51 -22.05 -0.27
N TYR A 96 -13.55 -21.50 0.46
CA TYR A 96 -12.22 -22.09 0.58
C TYR A 96 -11.87 -22.36 2.04
N ARG A 97 -10.88 -23.22 2.23
CA ARG A 97 -10.26 -23.51 3.52
C ARG A 97 -8.77 -23.65 3.35
N VAL A 98 -8.00 -23.12 4.30
CA VAL A 98 -6.57 -23.42 4.43
C VAL A 98 -6.37 -24.32 5.64
N LEU A 99 -5.57 -25.36 5.49
CA LEU A 99 -5.16 -26.28 6.56
C LEU A 99 -3.64 -26.23 6.76
N CYS A 100 -3.17 -26.13 7.99
CA CYS A 100 -1.75 -26.30 8.35
C CYS A 100 -1.65 -27.01 9.70
N GLY A 101 -1.22 -28.27 9.71
CA GLY A 101 -1.39 -29.17 10.86
C GLY A 101 -2.84 -29.21 11.34
N ASP A 102 -3.05 -28.94 12.63
CA ASP A 102 -4.39 -28.86 13.26
C ASP A 102 -5.08 -27.50 13.06
N SER A 103 -4.36 -26.50 12.52
CA SER A 103 -4.90 -25.17 12.29
C SER A 103 -5.73 -25.10 11.01
N LYS A 104 -6.80 -24.29 11.06
CA LYS A 104 -7.77 -24.15 9.98
C LYS A 104 -8.28 -22.71 9.88
N LEU A 105 -8.30 -22.17 8.65
CA LEU A 105 -9.02 -20.94 8.30
C LEU A 105 -10.00 -21.19 7.15
N GLU A 106 -11.09 -20.45 7.12
CA GLU A 106 -12.13 -20.53 6.10
C GLU A 106 -12.53 -19.13 5.63
N GLY A 107 -12.90 -19.04 4.35
CA GLY A 107 -13.37 -17.80 3.74
C GLY A 107 -14.04 -18.05 2.40
N THR A 108 -14.25 -16.97 1.66
CA THR A 108 -14.92 -16.98 0.36
C THR A 108 -14.10 -16.24 -0.68
N ILE A 109 -13.76 -16.93 -1.77
CA ILE A 109 -13.29 -16.25 -2.98
C ILE A 109 -14.53 -15.77 -3.75
N ARG A 110 -14.67 -14.45 -3.88
CA ARG A 110 -15.82 -13.83 -4.53
C ARG A 110 -15.73 -13.94 -6.05
N ALA A 111 -16.89 -14.08 -6.68
CA ALA A 111 -17.01 -13.83 -8.11
C ALA A 111 -16.68 -12.36 -8.40
N GLU A 112 -15.93 -12.13 -9.46
CA GLU A 112 -15.67 -10.81 -10.00
C GLU A 112 -16.99 -10.16 -10.45
N PRO A 113 -17.22 -8.87 -10.11
CA PRO A 113 -18.39 -8.15 -10.57
C PRO A 113 -18.50 -8.14 -12.10
N LYS A 114 -19.72 -8.02 -12.63
CA LYS A 114 -19.94 -7.98 -14.08
C LYS A 114 -19.19 -6.80 -14.70
N ALA A 115 -18.47 -7.08 -15.79
CA ALA A 115 -17.68 -6.08 -16.52
C ALA A 115 -18.50 -4.97 -17.18
N LYS A 116 -19.82 -5.15 -17.39
CA LYS A 116 -20.69 -4.16 -18.06
C LYS A 116 -21.90 -3.81 -17.20
N GLY A 117 -22.29 -2.53 -17.22
CA GLY A 117 -23.56 -2.01 -16.73
C GLY A 117 -23.79 -2.03 -15.21
N GLY A 118 -22.78 -2.38 -14.42
CA GLY A 118 -22.83 -2.34 -12.96
C GLY A 118 -21.94 -1.26 -12.35
N VAL A 119 -21.93 -1.19 -11.02
CA VAL A 119 -21.00 -0.37 -10.24
C VAL A 119 -19.97 -1.29 -9.60
N LEU A 120 -18.68 -1.00 -9.76
CA LEU A 120 -17.63 -1.62 -8.94
C LEU A 120 -17.39 -0.73 -7.72
N LYS A 121 -17.40 -1.30 -6.51
CA LYS A 121 -17.10 -0.61 -5.26
C LYS A 121 -15.69 -0.95 -4.79
N LEU A 122 -14.86 0.07 -4.60
CA LEU A 122 -13.52 -0.05 -4.04
C LEU A 122 -13.45 0.69 -2.70
N ALA A 123 -13.06 -0.01 -1.64
CA ALA A 123 -12.66 0.66 -0.40
C ALA A 123 -11.17 1.03 -0.48
N VAL A 124 -10.83 2.25 -0.05
CA VAL A 124 -9.47 2.80 -0.07
C VAL A 124 -9.06 3.11 1.36
N LEU A 125 -8.02 2.44 1.86
CA LEU A 125 -7.50 2.54 3.23
C LEU A 125 -6.00 2.83 3.19
N ALA A 126 -5.49 3.56 4.18
CA ALA A 126 -4.06 3.78 4.38
C ALA A 126 -3.78 4.21 5.82
N CYS A 127 -2.51 4.18 6.23
CA CYS A 127 -2.03 4.80 7.47
C CYS A 127 -2.66 4.19 8.73
N ILE A 128 -2.25 2.95 9.01
CA ILE A 128 -2.83 2.06 10.01
C ILE A 128 -1.83 1.84 11.16
N LYS A 129 -2.00 2.65 12.22
CA LYS A 129 -1.39 2.44 13.54
C LYS A 129 -2.16 1.42 14.37
N ASP A 130 -1.43 0.67 15.19
CA ASP A 130 -1.98 -0.39 16.03
C ASP A 130 -2.43 0.07 17.43
N GLU A 131 -2.31 1.36 17.75
CA GLU A 131 -2.70 1.95 19.04
C GLU A 131 -4.15 1.63 19.43
N PHE A 132 -5.04 1.54 18.44
CA PHE A 132 -6.47 1.26 18.63
C PHE A 132 -6.85 -0.20 18.36
N PHE A 133 -5.87 -1.10 18.14
CA PHE A 133 -6.13 -2.52 17.88
C PHE A 133 -7.12 -3.11 18.92
N PRO A 134 -8.17 -3.86 18.51
CA PRO A 134 -8.41 -4.42 17.18
C PRO A 134 -9.36 -3.60 16.28
N GLN A 135 -9.86 -2.43 16.71
CA GLN A 135 -10.68 -1.53 15.89
C GLN A 135 -11.92 -2.16 15.23
N THR A 136 -12.56 -3.11 15.91
CA THR A 136 -13.63 -3.93 15.32
C THR A 136 -14.77 -3.10 14.73
N ASN A 137 -15.17 -1.99 15.35
CA ASN A 137 -16.26 -1.15 14.83
C ASN A 137 -15.89 -0.43 13.53
N ALA A 138 -14.64 0.05 13.40
CA ALA A 138 -14.16 0.70 12.18
C ALA A 138 -14.09 -0.31 11.03
N VAL A 139 -13.54 -1.50 11.28
CA VAL A 139 -13.47 -2.59 10.29
C VAL A 139 -14.87 -3.09 9.91
N GLN A 140 -15.76 -3.27 10.89
CA GLN A 140 -17.15 -3.64 10.63
C GLN A 140 -17.86 -2.63 9.73
N HIS A 141 -17.62 -1.33 9.94
CA HIS A 141 -18.20 -0.29 9.10
C HIS A 141 -17.74 -0.37 7.64
N VAL A 142 -16.50 -0.80 7.37
CA VAL A 142 -16.01 -1.10 6.01
C VAL A 142 -16.70 -2.34 5.45
N ILE A 143 -16.83 -3.41 6.25
CA ILE A 143 -17.55 -4.63 5.87
C ILE A 143 -19.00 -4.29 5.47
N ASP A 144 -19.67 -3.40 6.21
CA ASP A 144 -21.05 -2.98 5.97
C ASP A 144 -21.23 -2.18 4.67
N GLN A 145 -20.16 -1.56 4.12
CA GLN A 145 -20.22 -0.94 2.78
C GLN A 145 -20.25 -1.97 1.66
N ASP A 146 -19.91 -3.23 1.97
CA ASP A 146 -19.77 -4.36 1.06
C ASP A 146 -18.95 -3.99 -0.20
N PRO A 147 -17.67 -3.59 -0.04
CA PRO A 147 -16.80 -3.34 -1.18
C PRO A 147 -16.58 -4.62 -1.99
N ASP A 148 -16.40 -4.47 -3.30
CA ASP A 148 -16.05 -5.57 -4.20
C ASP A 148 -14.54 -5.84 -4.20
N LEU A 149 -13.74 -4.79 -3.96
CA LEU A 149 -12.29 -4.79 -3.97
C LEU A 149 -11.78 -3.88 -2.84
N LEU A 150 -10.62 -4.20 -2.28
CA LEU A 150 -9.95 -3.39 -1.27
C LEU A 150 -8.64 -2.85 -1.83
N PHE A 151 -8.30 -1.61 -1.51
CA PHE A 151 -6.99 -1.05 -1.73
C PHE A 151 -6.41 -0.52 -0.42
N PHE A 152 -5.23 -1.00 -0.07
CA PHE A 152 -4.40 -0.52 1.04
C PHE A 152 -3.19 0.21 0.44
N GLY A 153 -3.17 1.53 0.58
CA GLY A 153 -2.30 2.42 -0.17
C GLY A 153 -0.95 2.75 0.47
N GLY A 154 -0.50 1.97 1.45
CA GLY A 154 0.69 2.29 2.23
C GLY A 154 0.45 2.33 3.73
N ASP A 155 1.53 2.27 4.50
CA ASP A 155 1.54 2.36 5.95
C ASP A 155 0.60 1.34 6.62
N GLN A 156 0.69 0.08 6.20
CA GLN A 156 -0.03 -1.00 6.89
C GLN A 156 0.57 -1.27 8.27
N LEU A 157 1.84 -0.92 8.47
CA LEU A 157 2.50 -0.91 9.75
C LEU A 157 3.40 0.33 9.93
N TYR A 158 3.68 0.64 11.20
CA TYR A 158 4.66 1.64 11.63
C TYR A 158 5.72 0.99 12.50
N GLU A 159 6.90 1.60 12.57
CA GLU A 159 8.01 1.23 13.46
C GLU A 159 7.52 1.10 14.91
N SER A 160 6.63 2.00 15.33
CA SER A 160 6.04 2.05 16.67
C SER A 160 5.10 0.87 16.99
N ASN A 161 4.60 0.16 15.97
CA ASN A 161 3.64 -0.92 16.18
C ASN A 161 4.28 -2.10 16.95
N ALA A 162 3.44 -2.90 17.59
CA ALA A 162 3.82 -4.10 18.33
C ALA A 162 4.89 -3.87 19.43
N GLY A 163 4.91 -2.70 20.06
CA GLY A 163 5.83 -2.37 21.15
C GLY A 163 7.01 -1.47 20.73
N GLY A 164 7.08 -1.07 19.47
CA GLY A 164 7.89 0.05 19.00
C GLY A 164 9.38 -0.19 18.82
N GLU A 165 9.84 -1.43 18.96
CA GLU A 165 11.22 -1.79 18.67
C GLU A 165 11.40 -2.04 17.17
N VAL A 166 12.49 -1.52 16.60
CA VAL A 166 12.96 -1.85 15.24
C VAL A 166 14.29 -2.59 15.35
N ILE A 167 14.37 -3.73 14.66
CA ILE A 167 15.64 -4.46 14.48
C ILE A 167 16.12 -4.18 13.07
N TYR A 168 17.19 -3.39 12.96
CA TYR A 168 17.80 -3.06 11.68
C TYR A 168 18.75 -4.18 11.22
N THR A 169 18.81 -4.41 9.91
CA THR A 169 19.75 -5.36 9.29
C THR A 169 20.98 -4.63 8.77
N GLN A 170 22.17 -5.07 9.18
CA GLN A 170 23.45 -4.66 8.59
C GLN A 170 23.97 -5.71 7.59
N SER A 171 23.57 -6.97 7.77
CA SER A 171 23.93 -8.09 6.91
C SER A 171 22.80 -9.12 6.81
N GLU A 172 22.95 -10.11 5.93
CA GLU A 172 21.97 -11.20 5.82
C GLU A 172 21.79 -12.01 7.11
N ALA A 173 22.79 -12.03 8.01
CA ALA A 173 22.71 -12.76 9.28
C ALA A 173 21.67 -12.14 10.25
N ASP A 174 21.34 -10.87 10.08
CA ASP A 174 20.38 -10.14 10.91
C ASP A 174 18.93 -10.38 10.46
N ILE A 175 18.74 -10.90 9.24
CA ILE A 175 17.43 -11.02 8.58
C ILE A 175 16.42 -11.81 9.42
N PRO A 176 16.74 -12.98 10.02
CA PRO A 176 15.75 -13.71 10.80
C PRO A 176 15.17 -12.91 11.96
N ALA A 177 16.02 -12.17 12.70
CA ALA A 177 15.59 -11.34 13.82
C ALA A 177 14.76 -10.12 13.33
N ALA A 178 15.21 -9.47 12.26
CA ALA A 178 14.48 -8.36 11.66
C ALA A 178 13.13 -8.80 11.06
N MET A 179 13.06 -10.00 10.48
CA MET A 179 11.81 -10.60 10.00
C MET A 179 10.87 -10.97 11.14
N ALA A 180 11.36 -11.54 12.24
CA ALA A 180 10.53 -11.79 13.42
C ALA A 180 9.92 -10.48 13.96
N ASN A 181 10.70 -9.39 13.96
CA ASN A 181 10.26 -8.06 14.39
C ASN A 181 9.18 -7.45 13.49
N VAL A 182 9.34 -7.48 12.16
CA VAL A 182 8.32 -6.95 11.23
C VAL A 182 7.07 -7.84 11.15
N LEU A 183 7.23 -9.16 11.26
CA LEU A 183 6.09 -10.08 11.29
C LEU A 183 5.21 -9.88 12.52
N ALA A 184 5.77 -9.52 13.68
CA ALA A 184 4.96 -9.16 14.85
C ALA A 184 4.00 -7.98 14.55
N LYS A 185 4.46 -7.00 13.76
CA LYS A 185 3.66 -5.83 13.33
C LYS A 185 2.65 -6.23 12.25
N TRP A 186 3.10 -6.95 11.22
CA TRP A 186 2.26 -7.43 10.12
C TRP A 186 1.13 -8.35 10.59
N ARG A 187 1.39 -9.19 11.60
CA ARG A 187 0.36 -10.05 12.21
C ARG A 187 -0.75 -9.24 12.87
N LYS A 188 -0.45 -8.10 13.50
CA LYS A 188 -1.49 -7.22 14.06
C LYS A 188 -2.37 -6.62 12.96
N PHE A 189 -1.77 -6.15 11.86
CA PHE A 189 -2.53 -5.69 10.68
C PHE A 189 -3.48 -6.80 10.20
N GLY A 190 -2.94 -7.99 9.96
CA GLY A 190 -3.72 -9.14 9.52
C GLY A 190 -4.87 -9.52 10.45
N LEU A 191 -4.61 -9.58 11.76
CA LEU A 191 -5.64 -9.89 12.77
C LEU A 191 -6.72 -8.82 12.86
N MET A 192 -6.39 -7.55 12.59
CA MET A 192 -7.34 -6.45 12.54
C MET A 192 -8.32 -6.61 11.38
N PHE A 193 -7.82 -6.96 10.20
CA PHE A 193 -8.62 -7.02 8.96
C PHE A 193 -9.02 -8.42 8.51
N LYS A 194 -8.69 -9.48 9.25
CA LYS A 194 -8.91 -10.89 8.83
C LYS A 194 -10.36 -11.18 8.40
N GLU A 195 -11.35 -10.61 9.07
CA GLU A 195 -12.76 -10.83 8.75
C GLU A 195 -13.16 -10.18 7.41
N LEU A 196 -12.47 -9.11 7.03
CA LEU A 196 -12.64 -8.42 5.76
C LEU A 196 -11.83 -9.10 4.64
N LEU A 197 -10.55 -9.38 4.88
CA LEU A 197 -9.59 -9.91 3.89
C LEU A 197 -9.86 -11.37 3.50
N LYS A 198 -10.45 -12.17 4.39
CA LYS A 198 -10.79 -13.57 4.06
C LYS A 198 -11.83 -13.69 2.95
N ASP A 199 -12.63 -12.65 2.71
CA ASP A 199 -13.79 -12.68 1.80
C ASP A 199 -13.75 -11.63 0.68
N ARG A 200 -12.71 -10.79 0.61
CA ARG A 200 -12.58 -9.73 -0.42
C ARG A 200 -11.20 -9.79 -1.08
N PRO A 201 -11.11 -9.65 -2.40
CA PRO A 201 -9.81 -9.45 -3.02
C PRO A 201 -9.22 -8.12 -2.53
N SER A 202 -7.92 -8.12 -2.28
CA SER A 202 -7.17 -6.96 -1.83
C SER A 202 -6.06 -6.60 -2.81
N LEU A 203 -5.75 -5.31 -2.87
CA LEU A 203 -4.58 -4.74 -3.50
C LEU A 203 -3.83 -3.99 -2.41
N ILE A 204 -2.68 -4.51 -2.01
CA ILE A 204 -1.86 -3.94 -0.94
C ILE A 204 -0.53 -3.53 -1.55
N ILE A 205 -0.15 -2.27 -1.36
CA ILE A 205 1.16 -1.74 -1.74
C ILE A 205 1.86 -1.18 -0.51
N THR A 206 3.20 -1.18 -0.54
CA THR A 206 4.03 -0.65 0.53
C THR A 206 4.29 0.85 0.36
N ASP A 207 4.45 1.52 1.49
CA ASP A 207 4.99 2.88 1.60
C ASP A 207 6.28 2.87 2.45
N ASP A 208 6.73 4.04 2.90
CA ASP A 208 7.96 4.24 3.65
C ASP A 208 8.01 3.47 4.99
N HIS A 209 6.99 3.60 5.83
CA HIS A 209 6.96 2.96 7.15
C HIS A 209 6.90 1.43 7.08
N ASP A 210 6.34 0.88 6.00
CA ASP A 210 6.25 -0.57 5.79
C ASP A 210 7.64 -1.21 5.65
N VAL A 211 8.64 -0.44 5.24
CA VAL A 211 10.05 -0.87 5.10
C VAL A 211 10.99 -0.20 6.12
N TYR A 212 10.42 0.35 7.20
CA TYR A 212 11.12 1.07 8.27
C TYR A 212 11.87 2.32 7.83
N ALA A 213 11.39 3.01 6.82
CA ALA A 213 11.87 4.33 6.46
C ALA A 213 10.92 5.40 7.04
N ASP A 214 11.45 6.37 7.78
CA ASP A 214 10.61 7.49 8.29
C ASP A 214 10.06 8.37 7.14
N ASP A 215 10.77 8.40 6.00
CA ASP A 215 10.39 8.95 4.69
C ASP A 215 11.24 8.20 3.65
N LEU A 216 10.68 7.84 2.49
CA LEU A 216 11.37 7.02 1.50
C LEU A 216 11.58 7.72 0.14
N TRP A 217 12.83 8.07 -0.13
CA TRP A 217 13.33 8.32 -1.49
C TRP A 217 14.14 7.13 -1.96
N GLY A 218 13.50 6.13 -2.56
CA GLY A 218 14.13 4.82 -2.77
C GLY A 218 15.30 4.79 -3.75
N ARG A 219 15.54 5.88 -4.52
CA ARG A 219 16.67 6.04 -5.45
C ARG A 219 16.92 4.84 -6.36
N GLY A 220 15.86 4.18 -6.79
CA GLY A 220 15.91 3.03 -7.69
C GLY A 220 16.38 1.73 -7.03
N GLY A 221 16.21 1.59 -5.71
CA GLY A 221 16.50 0.35 -5.00
C GLY A 221 17.93 0.21 -4.47
N ILE A 222 18.65 1.32 -4.27
CA ILE A 222 20.00 1.28 -3.67
C ILE A 222 19.91 1.20 -2.14
N ARG A 223 20.98 0.71 -1.50
CA ARG A 223 21.22 0.85 -0.07
C ARG A 223 21.48 2.32 0.24
N MET A 224 20.90 2.80 1.34
CA MET A 224 21.09 4.18 1.80
C MET A 224 22.58 4.44 2.11
N PRO A 225 23.25 5.35 1.36
CA PRO A 225 24.69 5.55 1.49
C PRO A 225 25.07 6.46 2.67
N GLY A 226 24.13 7.24 3.19
CA GLY A 226 24.34 8.18 4.28
C GLY A 226 23.14 8.26 5.21
N ASN A 227 22.71 9.47 5.53
CA ASN A 227 21.49 9.68 6.30
C ASN A 227 20.23 9.49 5.42
N ARG A 228 19.04 9.57 6.04
CA ARG A 228 17.74 9.41 5.36
C ARG A 228 17.60 10.22 4.07
N THR A 229 18.00 11.49 4.09
CA THR A 229 17.87 12.41 2.95
C THR A 229 18.81 12.12 1.78
N THR A 230 19.79 11.22 1.97
CA THR A 230 20.59 10.68 0.86
C THR A 230 19.83 9.66 0.02
N GLY A 231 18.66 9.21 0.50
CA GLY A 231 17.78 8.24 -0.14
C GLY A 231 18.36 6.83 -0.18
N GLY A 232 17.59 5.90 -0.72
CA GLY A 232 17.83 4.46 -0.66
C GLY A 232 17.17 3.82 0.56
N TYR A 233 17.37 2.52 0.69
CA TYR A 233 16.77 1.71 1.76
C TYR A 233 17.74 1.57 2.93
N ASN A 234 17.23 1.76 4.14
CA ASN A 234 17.97 1.66 5.40
C ASN A 234 18.12 0.21 5.92
N MET A 235 17.49 -0.75 5.24
CA MET A 235 17.59 -2.19 5.49
C MET A 235 18.36 -2.91 4.37
N GLU A 236 18.79 -4.14 4.65
CA GLU A 236 19.48 -4.99 3.69
C GLU A 236 18.51 -5.38 2.55
N PRO A 237 18.95 -5.36 1.26
CA PRO A 237 18.06 -5.58 0.11
C PRO A 237 17.20 -6.85 0.15
N LYS A 238 17.75 -7.98 0.62
CA LYS A 238 16.98 -9.22 0.78
C LYS A 238 15.93 -9.11 1.88
N TRP A 239 16.20 -8.41 2.99
CA TRP A 239 15.14 -8.09 3.96
C TRP A 239 14.02 -7.26 3.33
N VAL A 240 14.36 -6.22 2.56
CA VAL A 240 13.34 -5.38 1.88
C VAL A 240 12.48 -6.23 0.96
N ASN A 241 13.09 -7.11 0.15
CA ASN A 241 12.38 -8.02 -0.73
C ASN A 241 11.44 -8.99 0.02
N LEU A 242 11.84 -9.46 1.21
CA LEU A 242 11.01 -10.34 2.04
C LEU A 242 9.80 -9.59 2.61
N VAL A 243 10.01 -8.37 3.10
CA VAL A 243 8.94 -7.51 3.63
C VAL A 243 7.94 -7.12 2.55
N GLU A 244 8.42 -6.67 1.40
CA GLU A 244 7.55 -6.35 0.26
C GLU A 244 6.81 -7.61 -0.22
N ARG A 245 7.48 -8.77 -0.27
CA ARG A 245 6.85 -10.04 -0.65
C ARG A 245 5.71 -10.43 0.28
N VAL A 246 5.89 -10.32 1.59
CA VAL A 246 4.84 -10.65 2.58
C VAL A 246 3.56 -9.85 2.35
N GLN A 247 3.70 -8.60 1.91
CA GLN A 247 2.57 -7.70 1.70
C GLN A 247 1.99 -7.81 0.29
N THR A 248 2.83 -7.99 -0.73
CA THR A 248 2.45 -7.80 -2.15
C THR A 248 2.37 -9.08 -2.98
N TRP A 249 2.78 -10.26 -2.48
CA TRP A 249 2.89 -11.46 -3.32
C TRP A 249 1.58 -11.88 -4.01
N HIS A 250 0.44 -11.60 -3.38
CA HIS A 250 -0.89 -11.90 -3.89
C HIS A 250 -1.29 -11.05 -5.11
N LEU A 251 -0.61 -9.93 -5.36
CA LEU A 251 -0.85 -9.09 -6.53
C LEU A 251 -0.57 -9.84 -7.84
N PRO A 252 -1.10 -9.35 -8.99
CA PRO A 252 -0.66 -9.82 -10.29
C PRO A 252 0.87 -9.78 -10.42
N ASP A 253 1.44 -10.63 -11.28
CA ASP A 253 2.89 -10.64 -11.47
C ASP A 253 3.40 -9.26 -11.89
N ALA A 254 4.54 -8.85 -11.33
CA ALA A 254 5.13 -7.55 -11.58
C ALA A 254 5.48 -7.38 -13.06
N ALA A 255 5.27 -6.17 -13.60
CA ALA A 255 5.55 -5.90 -15.01
C ALA A 255 7.06 -5.99 -15.31
N HIS A 256 7.91 -5.43 -14.45
CA HIS A 256 9.36 -5.58 -14.52
C HIS A 256 9.97 -5.70 -13.12
N PRO A 257 10.11 -6.92 -12.58
CA PRO A 257 10.47 -7.13 -11.19
C PRO A 257 11.91 -6.73 -10.82
N GLY A 258 12.80 -6.50 -11.79
CA GLY A 258 14.21 -6.20 -11.54
C GLY A 258 15.11 -7.44 -11.59
N PRO A 259 16.21 -7.50 -10.81
CA PRO A 259 16.52 -6.61 -9.69
C PRO A 259 16.83 -5.16 -10.11
N TRP A 260 16.63 -4.25 -9.17
CA TRP A 260 16.95 -2.83 -9.25
C TRP A 260 17.98 -2.45 -8.20
N GLY A 261 18.77 -1.42 -8.47
CA GLY A 261 19.80 -0.92 -7.55
C GLY A 261 20.69 -2.04 -7.00
N ASP A 262 20.66 -2.19 -5.68
CA ASP A 262 21.49 -3.16 -4.95
C ASP A 262 20.80 -4.52 -4.74
N GLY A 263 19.82 -4.87 -5.58
CA GLY A 263 19.15 -6.17 -5.54
C GLY A 263 17.68 -6.13 -5.10
N ILE A 264 17.10 -4.94 -4.96
CA ILE A 264 15.69 -4.75 -4.56
C ILE A 264 14.77 -5.02 -5.76
N LEU A 265 13.68 -5.73 -5.52
CA LEU A 265 12.68 -6.05 -6.53
C LEU A 265 11.62 -4.94 -6.64
N ALA A 266 10.87 -4.97 -7.73
CA ALA A 266 9.70 -4.14 -7.96
C ALA A 266 8.45 -5.01 -8.06
N TYR A 267 7.33 -4.50 -7.56
CA TYR A 267 6.02 -5.16 -7.62
C TYR A 267 4.99 -4.42 -8.50
N TYR A 268 5.31 -3.25 -9.06
CA TYR A 268 4.36 -2.49 -9.87
C TYR A 268 3.77 -3.35 -11.01
N THR A 269 2.46 -3.25 -11.17
CA THR A 269 1.69 -4.12 -12.06
C THR A 269 0.35 -3.49 -12.43
N SER A 270 -0.48 -4.22 -13.18
CA SER A 270 -1.85 -3.81 -13.50
C SER A 270 -2.84 -4.94 -13.33
N LEU A 271 -4.10 -4.57 -13.12
CA LEU A 271 -5.23 -5.48 -12.95
C LEU A 271 -6.40 -4.95 -13.77
N ASN A 272 -7.11 -5.82 -14.49
CA ASN A 272 -8.47 -5.54 -14.92
C ASN A 272 -9.42 -6.32 -14.01
N TYR A 273 -10.31 -5.63 -13.31
CA TYR A 273 -11.25 -6.25 -12.38
C TYR A 273 -12.62 -5.57 -12.45
N GLY A 274 -13.65 -6.35 -12.66
CA GLY A 274 -15.03 -5.89 -12.75
C GLY A 274 -15.28 -4.92 -13.90
N GLY A 275 -14.46 -4.92 -14.96
CA GLY A 275 -14.54 -3.94 -16.05
C GLY A 275 -13.95 -2.56 -15.72
N VAL A 276 -13.11 -2.48 -14.69
CA VAL A 276 -12.29 -1.30 -14.35
C VAL A 276 -10.81 -1.70 -14.48
N SER A 277 -9.99 -0.79 -15.01
CA SER A 277 -8.56 -0.98 -15.17
C SER A 277 -7.77 -0.29 -14.06
N PHE A 278 -6.87 -1.02 -13.42
CA PHE A 278 -6.04 -0.54 -12.32
C PHE A 278 -4.56 -0.60 -12.69
N ALA A 279 -3.80 0.43 -12.37
CA ALA A 279 -2.34 0.39 -12.30
C ALA A 279 -1.91 0.54 -10.85
N LEU A 280 -1.01 -0.31 -10.39
CA LEU A 280 -0.42 -0.28 -9.06
C LEU A 280 1.02 0.19 -9.20
N LEU A 281 1.37 1.29 -8.53
CA LEU A 281 2.66 1.96 -8.68
C LEU A 281 3.50 1.92 -7.40
N GLU A 282 4.80 2.14 -7.58
CA GLU A 282 5.84 2.25 -6.56
C GLU A 282 6.47 3.63 -6.68
N ASP A 283 5.73 4.65 -6.24
CA ASP A 283 6.13 6.04 -6.41
C ASP A 283 7.20 6.51 -5.40
N ARG A 284 7.46 5.72 -4.34
CA ARG A 284 8.61 5.86 -3.44
C ARG A 284 9.90 5.25 -3.99
N LYS A 285 9.83 4.08 -4.65
CA LYS A 285 11.00 3.22 -4.93
C LYS A 285 12.05 3.89 -5.82
N PHE A 286 11.60 4.66 -6.81
CA PHE A 286 12.49 5.28 -7.79
C PHE A 286 12.71 6.77 -7.56
N LYS A 287 12.07 7.31 -6.51
CA LYS A 287 12.08 8.74 -6.22
C LYS A 287 13.48 9.24 -5.87
N SER A 288 13.82 10.41 -6.40
CA SER A 288 15.07 11.10 -6.14
C SER A 288 15.06 11.80 -4.79
N ALA A 289 16.18 11.74 -4.10
CA ALA A 289 16.32 12.22 -2.73
C ALA A 289 16.78 13.69 -2.67
N PRO A 290 16.46 14.42 -1.58
CA PRO A 290 16.88 15.80 -1.37
C PRO A 290 18.39 16.02 -1.52
N ALA A 291 19.21 15.09 -1.01
CA ALA A 291 20.68 15.24 -1.06
C ALA A 291 21.27 15.16 -2.48
N GLN A 292 20.46 14.87 -3.50
CA GLN A 292 20.91 14.94 -4.89
C GLN A 292 20.98 16.38 -5.41
N VAL A 293 20.35 17.33 -4.71
CA VAL A 293 20.28 18.75 -5.09
C VAL A 293 20.58 19.72 -3.95
N LEU A 294 20.66 19.23 -2.71
CA LEU A 294 20.95 20.00 -1.50
C LEU A 294 22.09 19.38 -0.70
N ASP A 295 23.01 20.21 -0.21
CA ASP A 295 24.05 19.79 0.74
C ASP A 295 23.73 20.21 2.20
N ALA A 296 22.70 21.05 2.39
CA ALA A 296 22.26 21.55 3.68
C ALA A 296 20.78 22.00 3.62
N PRO A 297 20.09 22.10 4.77
CA PRO A 297 18.74 22.64 4.85
C PRO A 297 18.59 24.05 4.29
N VAL A 298 17.49 24.27 3.57
CA VAL A 298 17.13 25.59 3.05
C VAL A 298 16.52 26.43 4.18
N SER A 299 17.35 27.31 4.76
CA SER A 299 16.98 28.15 5.90
C SER A 299 16.75 29.59 5.50
N ASP A 300 15.87 30.29 6.23
CA ASP A 300 15.75 31.74 6.14
C ASP A 300 17.08 32.38 6.60
N PRO A 301 17.70 33.25 5.79
CA PRO A 301 18.97 33.89 6.13
C PRO A 301 18.91 34.74 7.41
N ASP A 302 17.72 35.21 7.81
CA ASP A 302 17.51 36.02 9.02
C ASP A 302 17.08 35.17 10.23
N ALA A 303 16.87 33.85 10.07
CA ALA A 303 16.48 32.98 11.17
C ALA A 303 17.64 32.78 12.16
N SER A 304 17.31 32.80 13.45
CA SER A 304 18.28 32.54 14.53
C SER A 304 18.76 31.09 14.59
N GLN A 305 18.08 30.18 13.89
CA GLN A 305 18.40 28.75 13.81
C GLN A 305 18.22 28.28 12.38
N MET A 306 19.08 27.35 11.95
CA MET A 306 18.89 26.67 10.67
C MET A 306 17.65 25.80 10.71
N ALA A 307 17.00 25.63 9.56
CA ALA A 307 15.94 24.65 9.40
C ALA A 307 16.46 23.26 9.84
N PRO A 308 15.71 22.53 10.66
CA PRO A 308 16.17 21.28 11.26
C PRO A 308 16.31 20.15 10.24
N ASN A 309 15.53 20.21 9.15
CA ASN A 309 15.37 19.13 8.19
C ASN A 309 15.72 19.60 6.77
N MET A 310 16.40 18.76 5.98
CA MET A 310 16.86 19.16 4.64
C MET A 310 15.78 18.99 3.57
N GLU A 311 14.88 18.04 3.78
CA GLU A 311 13.75 17.73 2.92
C GLU A 311 12.59 18.73 3.03
N VAL A 312 12.53 19.51 4.12
CA VAL A 312 11.49 20.50 4.36
C VAL A 312 12.03 21.91 4.08
N ILE A 313 11.48 22.56 3.07
CA ILE A 313 11.77 23.96 2.73
C ILE A 313 10.93 24.85 3.64
N GLU A 314 11.52 25.39 4.70
CA GLU A 314 10.83 26.29 5.63
C GLU A 314 10.90 27.76 5.22
N TRP A 315 11.94 28.17 4.47
CA TRP A 315 12.08 29.56 4.04
C TRP A 315 11.01 29.93 3.00
N ALA A 316 10.07 30.79 3.38
CA ALA A 316 8.93 31.16 2.54
C ALA A 316 9.33 31.81 1.19
N ASP A 317 10.41 32.60 1.18
CA ASP A 317 10.85 33.33 -0.02
C ASP A 317 11.78 32.49 -0.92
N PHE A 318 12.11 31.26 -0.54
CA PHE A 318 12.92 30.39 -1.38
C PHE A 318 12.16 29.94 -2.63
N ASP A 319 12.75 30.14 -3.81
CA ASP A 319 12.22 29.60 -5.05
C ASP A 319 12.52 28.09 -5.19
N ALA A 320 11.51 27.26 -4.88
CA ALA A 320 11.61 25.80 -4.93
C ALA A 320 11.81 25.26 -6.35
N GLY A 321 11.54 26.06 -7.40
CA GLY A 321 11.84 25.69 -8.79
C GLY A 321 13.34 25.50 -9.04
N LYS A 322 14.20 26.10 -8.22
CA LYS A 322 15.67 25.92 -8.31
C LYS A 322 16.13 24.50 -7.95
N LEU A 323 15.30 23.75 -7.23
CA LEU A 323 15.64 22.38 -6.85
C LEU A 323 15.40 21.40 -8.00
N ASP A 324 14.48 21.69 -8.93
CA ASP A 324 14.17 20.79 -10.03
C ASP A 324 15.30 20.75 -11.06
N GLN A 325 16.18 19.76 -10.92
CA GLN A 325 17.36 19.59 -11.77
C GLN A 325 17.13 18.48 -12.81
N PRO A 326 17.78 18.54 -13.98
CA PRO A 326 17.70 17.47 -14.98
C PRO A 326 18.12 16.10 -14.42
N GLY A 327 17.37 15.06 -14.77
CA GLY A 327 17.69 13.67 -14.43
C GLY A 327 17.04 13.15 -13.15
N LEU A 328 16.36 14.00 -12.38
CA LEU A 328 15.57 13.56 -11.23
C LEU A 328 14.38 12.67 -11.65
N GLN A 329 14.04 11.75 -10.75
CA GLN A 329 13.11 10.65 -10.95
C GLN A 329 12.03 10.65 -9.86
N LEU A 330 10.81 10.25 -10.24
CA LEU A 330 9.71 9.90 -9.33
C LEU A 330 9.41 8.41 -9.51
N LEU A 331 8.86 8.03 -10.67
CA LEU A 331 8.56 6.64 -11.01
C LEU A 331 9.75 5.86 -11.58
N GLY A 332 10.78 6.56 -12.08
CA GLY A 332 11.86 5.94 -12.84
C GLY A 332 11.41 5.50 -14.25
N LYS A 333 12.36 5.43 -15.18
CA LYS A 333 12.05 5.23 -16.61
C LYS A 333 11.22 3.98 -16.91
N SER A 334 11.54 2.84 -16.29
CA SER A 334 10.85 1.58 -16.58
C SER A 334 9.36 1.62 -16.19
N GLN A 335 9.05 2.20 -15.04
CA GLN A 335 7.69 2.33 -14.57
C GLN A 335 6.93 3.44 -15.31
N GLU A 336 7.61 4.54 -15.70
CA GLU A 336 7.05 5.56 -16.61
C GLU A 336 6.66 4.96 -17.97
N ASP A 337 7.49 4.07 -18.53
CA ASP A 337 7.20 3.39 -19.80
C ASP A 337 6.04 2.39 -19.65
N PHE A 338 6.00 1.64 -18.53
CA PHE A 338 4.88 0.77 -18.19
C PHE A 338 3.55 1.53 -18.08
N VAL A 339 3.49 2.60 -17.29
CA VAL A 339 2.23 3.34 -17.06
C VAL A 339 1.76 4.04 -18.33
N ARG A 340 2.68 4.50 -19.19
CA ARG A 340 2.34 5.06 -20.51
C ARG A 340 1.69 4.01 -21.40
N GLN A 341 2.22 2.78 -21.42
CA GLN A 341 1.63 1.69 -22.19
C GLN A 341 0.25 1.31 -21.64
N TRP A 342 0.15 1.13 -20.32
CA TRP A 342 -1.11 0.84 -19.64
C TRP A 342 -2.17 1.90 -19.93
N ALA A 343 -1.83 3.19 -19.82
CA ALA A 343 -2.78 4.28 -20.05
C ALA A 343 -3.29 4.31 -21.50
N ASN A 344 -2.43 4.01 -22.48
CA ASN A 344 -2.82 3.88 -23.87
C ASN A 344 -3.77 2.70 -24.10
N ASP A 345 -3.59 1.59 -23.37
CA ASP A 345 -4.47 0.42 -23.48
C ASP A 345 -5.81 0.65 -22.78
N VAL A 346 -5.83 1.38 -21.66
CA VAL A 346 -7.06 1.90 -21.05
C VAL A 346 -7.82 2.79 -22.03
N PHE A 347 -7.14 3.76 -22.64
CA PHE A 347 -7.74 4.65 -23.64
C PHE A 347 -8.40 3.88 -24.78
N LYS A 348 -7.73 2.86 -25.33
CA LYS A 348 -8.29 2.01 -26.40
C LYS A 348 -9.47 1.16 -25.93
N SER A 349 -9.42 0.63 -24.71
CA SER A 349 -10.50 -0.20 -24.17
C SER A 349 -11.74 0.61 -23.78
N GLY A 350 -11.56 1.89 -23.42
CA GLY A 350 -12.61 2.76 -22.91
C GLY A 350 -13.07 2.42 -21.49
N ASN A 351 -12.35 1.55 -20.77
CA ASN A 351 -12.66 1.23 -19.38
C ASN A 351 -12.55 2.48 -18.49
N LEU A 352 -13.35 2.52 -17.42
CA LEU A 352 -13.03 3.37 -16.28
C LEU A 352 -11.73 2.85 -15.63
N ALA A 353 -10.95 3.74 -15.03
CA ALA A 353 -9.66 3.37 -14.50
C ALA A 353 -9.28 4.09 -13.21
N ALA A 354 -8.37 3.46 -12.46
CA ALA A 354 -7.71 4.07 -11.33
C ALA A 354 -6.22 3.76 -11.30
N VAL A 355 -5.42 4.71 -10.83
CA VAL A 355 -4.02 4.52 -10.45
C VAL A 355 -3.97 4.44 -8.93
N LEU A 356 -3.32 3.40 -8.43
CA LEU A 356 -3.15 3.11 -7.01
C LEU A 356 -1.69 3.40 -6.65
N SER A 357 -1.47 4.41 -5.80
CA SER A 357 -0.14 4.91 -5.47
C SER A 357 -0.06 5.32 -3.99
N GLN A 358 1.15 5.58 -3.49
CA GLN A 358 1.39 5.81 -2.07
C GLN A 358 0.97 7.22 -1.65
N SER A 359 1.51 8.24 -2.34
CA SER A 359 1.38 9.65 -1.93
C SER A 359 0.80 10.54 -3.04
N PRO A 360 0.04 11.60 -2.70
CA PRO A 360 -0.49 12.56 -3.67
C PRO A 360 0.60 13.23 -4.50
N TYR A 361 0.37 13.36 -5.82
CA TYR A 361 1.32 14.02 -6.75
C TYR A 361 1.20 15.55 -6.67
N ALA A 362 1.19 16.09 -5.46
CA ALA A 362 1.20 17.51 -5.14
C ALA A 362 1.56 17.67 -3.66
N ASN A 363 2.13 18.82 -3.29
CA ASN A 363 2.37 19.16 -1.90
C ASN A 363 1.11 19.77 -1.25
N VAL A 364 0.15 18.91 -0.92
CA VAL A 364 -1.20 19.28 -0.42
C VAL A 364 -1.46 18.97 1.06
N GLY A 365 -0.47 18.38 1.75
CA GLY A 365 -0.50 18.15 3.19
C GLY A 365 0.77 18.67 3.83
N ASN A 366 0.68 19.79 4.56
CA ASN A 366 1.84 20.44 5.18
C ASN A 366 1.66 20.68 6.67
N TYR A 367 2.78 20.70 7.41
CA TYR A 367 2.82 21.14 8.81
C TYR A 367 2.50 22.64 8.93
N GLU A 368 3.08 23.46 8.04
CA GLU A 368 2.76 24.87 7.90
C GLU A 368 2.46 25.26 6.44
N PRO A 369 1.57 26.25 6.20
CA PRO A 369 1.12 26.69 4.87
C PRO A 369 2.19 26.90 3.81
N HIS A 370 3.38 27.34 4.22
CA HIS A 370 4.47 27.78 3.33
C HIS A 370 5.58 26.74 3.20
N PHE A 371 5.46 25.60 3.87
CA PHE A 371 6.46 24.53 3.83
C PHE A 371 6.39 23.77 2.52
N GLY A 372 7.55 23.37 2.02
CA GLY A 372 7.68 22.51 0.84
C GLY A 372 8.34 21.23 1.26
N ASP A 373 7.56 20.16 1.35
CA ASP A 373 8.04 18.88 1.82
C ASP A 373 8.40 17.99 0.63
N MET A 374 9.70 17.71 0.46
CA MET A 374 10.23 16.87 -0.61
C MET A 374 9.85 15.39 -0.43
N ASP A 375 9.28 15.00 0.72
CA ASP A 375 8.65 13.70 0.87
C ASP A 375 7.34 13.61 0.06
N SER A 376 6.64 14.71 -0.18
CA SER A 376 5.44 14.69 -1.05
C SER A 376 5.79 14.40 -2.51
N ASN A 377 4.88 13.78 -3.27
CA ASN A 377 5.05 13.57 -4.71
C ASN A 377 4.77 14.84 -5.56
N GLY A 378 4.68 16.02 -4.92
CA GLY A 378 4.89 17.31 -5.61
C GLY A 378 6.35 17.51 -6.04
N TRP A 379 7.27 16.77 -5.42
CA TRP A 379 8.70 16.73 -5.73
C TRP A 379 9.10 15.38 -6.34
N PRO A 380 10.02 15.32 -7.32
CA PRO A 380 10.54 16.43 -8.15
C PRO A 380 9.55 16.88 -9.23
N GLN A 381 9.47 18.18 -9.50
CA GLN A 381 8.44 18.79 -10.37
C GLN A 381 8.44 18.21 -11.79
N SER A 382 9.60 18.20 -12.47
CA SER A 382 9.71 17.66 -13.83
C SER A 382 9.41 16.17 -13.90
N ALA A 383 9.71 15.41 -12.83
CA ALA A 383 9.44 13.96 -12.79
C ALA A 383 7.96 13.66 -12.51
N ARG A 384 7.35 14.42 -11.60
CA ARG A 384 5.90 14.44 -11.36
C ARG A 384 5.13 14.70 -12.67
N ASP A 385 5.49 15.74 -13.41
CA ASP A 385 4.79 16.09 -14.64
C ASP A 385 4.91 15.01 -15.73
N ARG A 386 6.08 14.37 -15.86
CA ARG A 386 6.22 13.21 -16.76
C ARG A 386 5.30 12.07 -16.37
N ALA A 387 5.19 11.77 -15.08
CA ALA A 387 4.31 10.73 -14.57
C ALA A 387 2.83 11.06 -14.83
N LEU A 388 2.40 12.29 -14.54
CA LEU A 388 1.03 12.74 -14.81
C LEU A 388 0.69 12.71 -16.30
N ARG A 389 1.60 13.16 -17.18
CA ARG A 389 1.43 13.06 -18.64
C ARG A 389 1.32 11.62 -19.12
N ALA A 390 2.04 10.69 -18.49
CA ALA A 390 1.94 9.27 -18.82
C ALA A 390 0.60 8.65 -18.38
N ILE A 391 0.02 9.13 -17.28
CA ILE A 391 -1.28 8.66 -16.76
C ILE A 391 -2.46 9.29 -17.51
N ALA A 392 -2.37 10.57 -17.88
CA ALA A 392 -3.49 11.38 -18.38
C ALA A 392 -4.34 10.73 -19.49
N PRO A 393 -3.79 10.02 -20.49
CA PRO A 393 -4.59 9.36 -21.53
C PRO A 393 -5.63 8.36 -21.01
N SER A 394 -5.38 7.75 -19.85
CA SER A 394 -6.29 6.79 -19.22
C SER A 394 -7.56 7.42 -18.64
N LYS A 395 -7.55 8.73 -18.39
CA LYS A 395 -8.55 9.45 -17.58
C LYS A 395 -8.79 8.82 -16.20
N ALA A 396 -7.80 8.10 -15.67
CA ALA A 396 -7.89 7.46 -14.37
C ALA A 396 -8.00 8.47 -13.24
N VAL A 397 -8.68 8.08 -12.17
CA VAL A 397 -8.54 8.73 -10.85
C VAL A 397 -7.33 8.12 -10.13
N MET A 398 -6.54 8.93 -9.45
CA MET A 398 -5.43 8.48 -8.60
C MET A 398 -5.94 8.34 -7.16
N LEU A 399 -5.68 7.21 -6.53
CA LEU A 399 -6.11 6.87 -5.18
C LEU A 399 -4.86 6.64 -4.32
N CYS A 400 -4.75 7.31 -3.18
CA CYS A 400 -3.55 7.29 -2.35
C CYS A 400 -3.81 7.59 -0.86
N GLY A 401 -2.77 7.45 -0.04
CA GLY A 401 -2.75 7.70 1.41
C GLY A 401 -1.68 8.72 1.82
N ASP A 402 -0.74 8.27 2.67
CA ASP A 402 0.43 8.99 3.22
C ASP A 402 0.11 10.19 4.13
N ILE A 403 -0.58 11.21 3.62
CA ILE A 403 -0.63 12.52 4.29
C ILE A 403 -1.58 12.62 5.49
N TYR A 404 -2.18 11.49 5.91
CA TYR A 404 -3.19 11.37 6.99
C TYR A 404 -4.38 12.32 6.82
N TYR A 405 -4.67 12.76 5.60
CA TYR A 405 -5.53 13.91 5.36
C TYR A 405 -6.35 13.74 4.09
N GLY A 406 -7.68 13.78 4.23
CA GLY A 406 -8.59 13.62 3.12
C GLY A 406 -8.54 14.83 2.18
N THR A 407 -8.11 14.64 0.94
CA THR A 407 -8.11 15.68 -0.09
C THR A 407 -8.64 15.15 -1.41
N LEU A 408 -9.33 16.02 -2.14
CA LEU A 408 -9.79 15.76 -3.50
C LEU A 408 -9.45 16.97 -4.37
N PHE A 409 -8.64 16.73 -5.40
CA PHE A 409 -8.21 17.77 -6.33
C PHE A 409 -7.96 17.20 -7.72
N GLN A 410 -7.93 18.08 -8.71
CA GLN A 410 -7.47 17.75 -10.04
C GLN A 410 -6.08 18.32 -10.28
N ASN A 411 -5.15 17.49 -10.75
CA ASN A 411 -3.81 17.94 -11.09
C ASN A 411 -3.85 18.86 -12.31
N GLY A 412 -2.95 19.84 -12.32
CA GLY A 412 -2.56 20.57 -13.52
C GLY A 412 -1.15 20.17 -13.98
N ILE A 413 -0.99 20.09 -15.29
CA ILE A 413 0.24 19.76 -16.00
C ILE A 413 0.67 20.98 -16.84
N ASP A 414 -0.08 21.32 -17.90
CA ASP A 414 0.13 22.53 -18.68
C ASP A 414 -0.75 23.67 -18.16
N ASP A 415 -2.00 23.37 -17.81
CA ASP A 415 -2.97 24.31 -17.22
C ASP A 415 -3.72 23.71 -16.03
N TRP A 416 -4.60 24.48 -15.41
CA TRP A 416 -5.46 24.02 -14.32
C TRP A 416 -6.43 22.94 -14.80
N GLY A 417 -6.46 21.79 -14.14
CA GLY A 417 -7.49 20.76 -14.35
C GLY A 417 -7.36 20.00 -15.68
N ASP A 418 -6.16 19.93 -16.26
CA ASP A 418 -5.87 19.13 -17.46
C ASP A 418 -5.24 17.76 -17.13
N GLY A 419 -4.93 17.50 -15.87
CA GLY A 419 -4.37 16.25 -15.39
C GLY A 419 -5.38 15.31 -14.70
N PRO A 420 -4.91 14.15 -14.24
CA PRO A 420 -5.70 13.21 -13.45
C PRO A 420 -6.26 13.81 -12.16
N TRP A 421 -7.42 13.32 -11.73
CA TRP A 421 -7.93 13.58 -10.38
C TRP A 421 -7.13 12.80 -9.35
N THR A 422 -6.91 13.36 -8.18
CA THR A 422 -6.28 12.68 -7.03
C THR A 422 -7.21 12.72 -5.84
N PHE A 423 -7.44 11.54 -5.25
CA PHE A 423 -8.20 11.32 -4.05
C PHE A 423 -7.31 10.68 -2.99
N SER A 424 -6.86 11.51 -2.04
CA SER A 424 -6.14 11.05 -0.86
C SER A 424 -7.15 10.84 0.26
N VAL A 425 -7.08 9.69 0.93
CA VAL A 425 -7.99 9.36 2.03
C VAL A 425 -7.43 9.81 3.38
N PRO A 426 -8.30 10.13 4.36
CA PRO A 426 -7.85 10.30 5.74
C PRO A 426 -7.11 9.05 6.22
N GLY A 427 -6.21 9.21 7.20
CA GLY A 427 -5.58 8.05 7.82
C GLY A 427 -6.65 7.18 8.50
N PHE A 428 -6.60 5.86 8.30
CA PHE A 428 -7.56 4.94 8.91
C PHE A 428 -7.51 5.08 10.43
N THR A 429 -6.29 5.07 10.97
CA THR A 429 -6.06 5.30 12.40
C THR A 429 -4.97 6.30 12.73
N SER A 430 -4.14 6.72 11.78
CA SER A 430 -3.18 7.79 12.05
C SER A 430 -3.88 9.12 12.35
N ASN A 431 -3.36 9.88 13.31
CA ASN A 431 -3.85 11.23 13.60
C ASN A 431 -3.34 12.19 12.52
N GLN A 432 -4.22 13.02 11.99
CA GLN A 432 -3.83 14.10 11.10
C GLN A 432 -2.86 15.06 11.80
N ASN A 433 -1.73 15.32 11.16
CA ASN A 433 -0.70 16.28 11.55
C ASN A 433 -0.37 17.30 10.43
N ARG A 434 -0.92 17.08 9.23
CA ARG A 434 -0.73 17.88 8.02
C ARG A 434 -2.05 18.53 7.61
N ARG A 435 -2.04 19.70 6.97
CA ARG A 435 -3.24 20.39 6.49
C ARG A 435 -3.01 21.13 5.17
N TRP A 436 -4.08 21.36 4.42
CA TRP A 436 -4.10 22.30 3.29
C TRP A 436 -4.65 23.65 3.75
N LYS A 437 -3.81 24.68 3.67
CA LYS A 437 -4.17 26.06 3.99
C LYS A 437 -3.31 27.02 3.14
N PRO A 438 -3.70 27.29 1.88
CA PRO A 438 -2.89 28.12 0.99
C PRO A 438 -2.81 29.56 1.52
N SER A 439 -1.64 30.18 1.43
CA SER A 439 -1.40 31.57 1.85
C SER A 439 -1.86 32.59 0.81
N VAL A 440 -2.11 32.15 -0.42
CA VAL A 440 -2.55 32.97 -1.55
C VAL A 440 -3.99 32.60 -1.92
N ALA A 441 -4.78 33.61 -2.32
CA ALA A 441 -6.14 33.39 -2.79
C ALA A 441 -6.18 32.54 -4.08
N PRO A 442 -7.24 31.74 -4.31
CA PRO A 442 -7.35 30.91 -5.50
C PRO A 442 -7.35 31.75 -6.78
N GLN A 443 -6.69 31.25 -7.82
CA GLN A 443 -6.65 31.85 -9.16
C GLN A 443 -7.84 31.41 -10.03
N GLY A 444 -9.03 31.35 -9.43
CA GLY A 444 -10.26 30.86 -10.06
C GLY A 444 -10.78 29.56 -9.45
N ASN A 445 -11.99 29.16 -9.85
CA ASN A 445 -12.67 27.93 -9.43
C ASN A 445 -12.85 27.74 -7.90
N ALA A 446 -12.79 28.83 -7.12
CA ALA A 446 -13.09 28.77 -5.70
C ALA A 446 -14.53 28.28 -5.47
N ILE A 447 -14.71 27.38 -4.51
CA ILE A 447 -16.00 26.82 -4.14
C ILE A 447 -16.46 27.47 -2.84
N GLU A 448 -17.63 28.09 -2.88
CA GLU A 448 -18.24 28.71 -1.69
C GLU A 448 -18.40 27.68 -0.56
N GLY A 449 -18.00 28.07 0.65
CA GLY A 449 -18.06 27.19 1.83
C GLY A 449 -16.89 26.20 1.97
N ILE A 450 -15.93 26.18 1.03
CA ILE A 450 -14.73 25.34 1.12
C ILE A 450 -13.49 26.24 1.11
N GLU A 451 -12.96 26.53 2.30
CA GLU A 451 -11.73 27.33 2.46
C GLU A 451 -10.56 26.70 1.70
N GLY A 452 -9.78 27.49 0.97
CA GLY A 452 -8.63 26.99 0.23
C GLY A 452 -8.95 26.14 -1.00
N SER A 453 -10.22 26.05 -1.41
CA SER A 453 -10.62 25.45 -2.70
C SER A 453 -10.24 26.33 -3.89
N GLY A 454 -10.30 25.75 -5.09
CA GLY A 454 -10.00 26.41 -6.36
C GLY A 454 -8.58 26.15 -6.86
N ASN A 455 -8.15 26.99 -7.81
CA ASN A 455 -6.87 26.88 -8.51
C ASN A 455 -5.73 27.43 -7.64
N HIS A 456 -4.76 26.57 -7.29
CA HIS A 456 -3.62 26.92 -6.43
C HIS A 456 -2.30 26.31 -6.88
N HIS A 457 -1.21 27.04 -6.70
CA HIS A 457 0.11 26.43 -6.81
C HIS A 457 0.45 25.79 -5.46
N ASP A 458 0.94 24.56 -5.47
CA ASP A 458 1.61 24.02 -4.29
C ASP A 458 2.97 24.70 -4.07
N ARG A 459 3.68 24.35 -3.00
CA ARG A 459 4.94 25.00 -2.65
C ARG A 459 6.06 24.82 -3.70
N PHE A 460 5.97 23.77 -4.51
CA PHE A 460 6.90 23.47 -5.58
C PHE A 460 6.55 24.17 -6.90
N GLY A 461 5.43 24.89 -6.94
CA GLY A 461 4.93 25.57 -8.13
C GLY A 461 4.03 24.67 -9.01
N ASN A 462 3.62 23.50 -8.54
CA ASN A 462 2.73 22.64 -9.30
C ASN A 462 1.30 23.16 -9.25
N LYS A 463 0.60 23.10 -10.38
CA LYS A 463 -0.82 23.46 -10.47
C LYS A 463 -1.71 22.36 -9.91
N LEU A 464 -2.66 22.72 -9.05
CA LEU A 464 -3.79 21.88 -8.63
C LEU A 464 -5.10 22.68 -8.50
N THR A 465 -6.23 22.01 -8.75
CA THR A 465 -7.58 22.55 -8.47
C THR A 465 -8.20 21.76 -7.32
N LEU A 466 -8.18 22.32 -6.10
CA LEU A 466 -8.73 21.64 -4.93
C LEU A 466 -10.25 21.80 -4.86
N VAL A 467 -10.98 20.70 -4.67
CA VAL A 467 -12.45 20.70 -4.57
C VAL A 467 -12.99 20.13 -3.27
N GLY A 468 -12.17 19.42 -2.49
CA GLY A 468 -12.55 18.86 -1.20
C GLY A 468 -11.35 18.71 -0.26
N LYS A 469 -11.58 18.98 1.02
CA LYS A 469 -10.63 18.76 2.11
C LYS A 469 -11.33 18.39 3.42
N ALA A 470 -10.79 17.43 4.16
CA ALA A 470 -11.38 16.92 5.41
C ALA A 470 -10.45 17.14 6.62
N ASP A 471 -10.62 18.29 7.29
CA ASP A 471 -9.82 18.68 8.45
C ASP A 471 -10.29 17.98 9.74
N GLY A 472 -9.35 17.39 10.48
CA GLY A 472 -9.52 16.81 11.81
C GLY A 472 -9.96 15.35 11.84
N TYR A 473 -10.30 14.76 10.69
CA TYR A 473 -10.92 13.45 10.63
C TYR A 473 -9.95 12.32 10.30
N LYS A 474 -10.32 11.12 10.76
CA LYS A 474 -9.75 9.83 10.37
C LYS A 474 -10.81 9.09 9.56
N GLY A 475 -10.47 7.97 8.94
CA GLY A 475 -11.46 7.22 8.18
C GLY A 475 -10.90 6.50 6.96
N TYR A 476 -11.76 6.33 5.96
CA TYR A 476 -11.39 5.67 4.71
C TYR A 476 -12.21 6.24 3.55
N GLY A 477 -11.78 5.92 2.32
CA GLY A 477 -12.47 6.32 1.10
C GLY A 477 -13.29 5.18 0.50
N MET A 478 -14.33 5.55 -0.24
CA MET A 478 -15.04 4.67 -1.16
C MET A 478 -14.99 5.25 -2.57
N ALA A 479 -14.61 4.43 -3.55
CA ALA A 479 -14.67 4.76 -4.96
C ALA A 479 -15.69 3.85 -5.67
N PHE A 480 -16.64 4.47 -6.37
CA PHE A 480 -17.72 3.80 -7.09
C PHE A 480 -17.56 4.03 -8.59
N PHE A 481 -17.28 2.97 -9.33
CA PHE A 481 -17.08 3.04 -10.78
C PHE A 481 -18.35 2.57 -11.49
N ASP A 482 -19.22 3.52 -11.86
CA ASP A 482 -20.44 3.26 -12.63
C ASP A 482 -20.10 3.16 -14.12
N LYS A 483 -19.92 1.93 -14.58
CA LYS A 483 -19.53 1.63 -15.97
C LYS A 483 -20.66 1.91 -16.96
N GLY A 484 -21.92 1.94 -16.51
CA GLY A 484 -23.07 2.24 -17.35
C GLY A 484 -23.18 3.73 -17.65
N LYS A 485 -22.87 4.57 -16.66
CA LYS A 485 -22.89 6.04 -16.79
C LYS A 485 -21.55 6.66 -17.15
N ARG A 486 -20.47 5.89 -17.08
CA ARG A 486 -19.08 6.37 -17.15
C ARG A 486 -18.80 7.44 -16.07
N GLU A 487 -19.25 7.17 -14.86
CA GLU A 487 -19.07 8.05 -13.72
C GLU A 487 -18.19 7.37 -12.67
N ILE A 488 -17.33 8.15 -12.03
CA ILE A 488 -16.57 7.73 -10.84
C ILE A 488 -17.03 8.60 -9.68
N THR A 489 -17.65 8.01 -8.67
CA THR A 489 -18.02 8.73 -7.44
C THR A 489 -17.05 8.42 -6.33
N LEU A 490 -16.55 9.45 -5.66
CA LEU A 490 -15.56 9.38 -4.60
C LEU A 490 -16.19 9.92 -3.32
N ASP A 491 -16.15 9.13 -2.24
CA ASP A 491 -16.74 9.48 -0.95
C ASP A 491 -15.77 9.14 0.19
N ILE A 492 -15.94 9.80 1.34
CA ILE A 492 -15.17 9.53 2.56
C ILE A 492 -16.12 9.15 3.69
N HIS A 493 -15.70 8.16 4.48
CA HIS A 493 -16.37 7.77 5.70
C HIS A 493 -15.48 8.15 6.87
N LEU A 494 -16.04 8.92 7.81
CA LEU A 494 -15.29 9.61 8.83
C LEU A 494 -15.35 8.88 10.16
N PHE A 495 -14.26 8.92 10.89
CA PHE A 495 -14.12 8.45 12.25
C PHE A 495 -13.75 9.59 13.19
N ASN A 496 -14.23 9.51 14.43
CA ASN A 496 -13.82 10.41 15.51
C ASN A 496 -12.48 10.01 16.15
N ASP A 497 -12.07 10.72 17.20
CA ASP A 497 -10.82 10.45 17.91
C ASP A 497 -10.75 9.06 18.55
N ALA A 498 -11.88 8.47 18.92
CA ALA A 498 -11.98 7.10 19.40
C ALA A 498 -12.04 6.05 18.28
N ARG A 499 -11.77 6.46 17.03
CA ARG A 499 -11.84 5.63 15.80
C ARG A 499 -13.21 4.96 15.62
N GLN A 500 -14.27 5.64 16.05
CA GLN A 500 -15.64 5.21 15.83
C GLN A 500 -16.22 5.91 14.61
N PRO A 501 -16.95 5.20 13.73
CA PRO A 501 -17.72 5.80 12.65
C PRO A 501 -18.65 6.91 13.13
N VAL A 502 -18.63 8.04 12.42
CA VAL A 502 -19.53 9.17 12.66
C VAL A 502 -20.33 9.51 11.40
N PRO A 503 -21.57 10.01 11.53
CA PRO A 503 -22.43 10.33 10.39
C PRO A 503 -22.07 11.66 9.71
N ASP A 504 -21.01 12.33 10.17
CA ASP A 504 -20.59 13.65 9.72
C ASP A 504 -20.38 13.67 8.19
N ARG A 505 -20.58 14.86 7.62
CA ARG A 505 -20.38 15.13 6.20
C ARG A 505 -19.47 16.33 6.06
N VAL A 506 -18.50 16.21 5.17
CA VAL A 506 -17.55 17.28 4.86
C VAL A 506 -17.84 17.78 3.44
N PRO A 507 -17.91 19.11 3.23
CA PRO A 507 -18.06 19.68 1.89
C PRO A 507 -17.03 19.14 0.91
N GLY A 508 -17.47 18.86 -0.32
CA GLY A 508 -16.64 18.26 -1.36
C GLY A 508 -16.88 16.77 -1.55
N TRP A 509 -17.57 16.07 -0.63
CA TRP A 509 -17.95 14.66 -0.76
C TRP A 509 -19.44 14.40 -0.53
N PRO A 510 -20.04 13.38 -1.19
CA PRO A 510 -19.44 12.63 -2.30
C PRO A 510 -19.25 13.52 -3.53
N ARG A 511 -18.23 13.23 -4.35
CA ARG A 511 -17.97 13.89 -5.62
C ARG A 511 -18.09 12.90 -6.77
N THR A 512 -18.92 13.22 -7.74
CA THR A 512 -19.01 12.46 -8.99
C THR A 512 -18.19 13.15 -10.08
N ILE A 513 -17.34 12.37 -10.75
CA ILE A 513 -16.54 12.77 -11.90
C ILE A 513 -17.11 12.05 -13.12
N GLN A 514 -17.48 12.82 -14.14
CA GLN A 514 -17.86 12.28 -15.43
C GLN A 514 -16.60 11.97 -16.24
N VAL A 515 -16.45 10.72 -16.67
CA VAL A 515 -15.34 10.32 -17.55
C VAL A 515 -15.83 10.33 -18.98
N GLU A 516 -15.49 11.38 -19.72
CA GLU A 516 -15.89 11.53 -21.13
C GLU A 516 -15.30 10.44 -22.04
#